data_AF-A0A3E0PZN2-F1
#
_entry.id   AF-A0A3E0PZN2-F1
#
_cell.length_a   1.000
_cell.length_b   1.000
_cell.length_c   1.000
_cell.angle_alpha   90.00
_cell.angle_beta   90.00
_cell.angle_gamma   90.00
#
_symmetry.space_group_name_H-M   'P 1'
#
loop_
_entity.id
_entity.type
_entity.pdbx_description
1 polymer ?
#
loop_
_entity_poly.entity_id
_entity_poly.type
_entity_poly.pdbx_seq_one_letter_code
_entity_poly.pdbx_strand_id
1 'polypeptide(L)'
;MSPEAECHAAILLIAHGSRSEAANAELRELARSLQEREPTAAVEIAYLELAEPTIPQGVAACLKHRPRQVRLLPYFLSAGVHVTRDLEDHRARFQEERPDVDFVLCPPIGLHPLMLDILQDRLHAAQTPNLSQTESPGDTGQNEYD
;
A
#
# COMPACT_ATOMS: atom_id res chain seq x y z
N MET A 1 21.48 11.63 23.98
CA MET A 1 20.13 11.18 23.61
C MET A 1 19.76 11.93 22.35
N SER A 2 19.76 11.26 21.22
CA SER A 2 19.35 11.85 19.95
C SER A 2 17.87 12.23 20.03
N PRO A 3 17.42 13.33 19.40
CA PRO A 3 15.99 13.59 19.30
C PRO A 3 15.40 12.42 18.51
N GLU A 4 14.58 11.60 19.17
CA GLU A 4 13.67 10.70 18.48
C GLU A 4 12.95 11.59 17.45
N ALA A 5 13.13 11.30 16.16
CA ALA A 5 12.51 12.08 15.11
C ALA A 5 11.01 12.13 15.42
N GLU A 6 10.51 13.31 15.82
CA GLU A 6 9.09 13.49 16.08
C GLU A 6 8.37 13.21 14.76
N CYS A 7 7.80 12.01 14.68
CA CYS A 7 6.97 11.58 13.58
C CYS A 7 5.72 12.45 13.58
N HIS A 8 5.73 13.54 12.83
CA HIS A 8 4.70 14.57 12.95
C HIS A 8 3.33 14.04 12.49
N ALA A 9 3.33 13.10 11.54
CA ALA A 9 2.14 12.45 11.01
C ALA A 9 2.33 10.93 10.92
N ALA A 10 1.24 10.19 10.89
CA ALA A 10 1.23 8.79 10.45
C ALA A 10 0.27 8.66 9.25
N ILE A 11 0.56 7.72 8.37
CA ILE A 11 -0.24 7.39 7.20
C ILE A 11 -0.74 5.96 7.39
N LEU A 12 -2.06 5.78 7.30
CA LEU A 12 -2.68 4.47 7.23
C LEU A 12 -3.11 4.20 5.78
N LEU A 13 -2.37 3.34 5.09
CA LEU A 13 -2.71 2.92 3.73
C LEU A 13 -3.77 1.82 3.78
N ILE A 14 -4.95 2.09 3.23
CA ILE A 14 -6.13 1.22 3.37
C ILE A 14 -6.46 0.56 2.02
N ALA A 15 -6.48 -0.77 1.98
CA ALA A 15 -6.93 -1.53 0.81
C ALA A 15 -8.18 -2.36 1.13
N HIS A 16 -8.75 -3.03 0.12
CA HIS A 16 -9.90 -3.90 0.33
C HIS A 16 -9.50 -5.13 1.13
N GLY A 17 -8.30 -5.65 0.85
CA GLY A 17 -7.84 -6.94 1.31
C GLY A 17 -8.22 -8.05 0.35
N SER A 18 -7.44 -9.12 0.37
CA SER A 18 -7.58 -10.24 -0.55
C SER A 18 -7.37 -11.55 0.20
N ARG A 19 -8.02 -12.61 -0.28
CA ARG A 19 -7.69 -13.99 0.12
C ARG A 19 -6.33 -14.44 -0.43
N SER A 20 -5.80 -13.73 -1.43
CA SER A 20 -4.47 -13.98 -1.97
C SER A 20 -3.41 -13.25 -1.14
N GLU A 21 -2.53 -14.02 -0.50
CA GLU A 21 -1.44 -13.45 0.27
C GLU A 21 -0.43 -12.69 -0.60
N ALA A 22 -0.28 -13.08 -1.87
CA ALA A 22 0.55 -12.35 -2.83
C ALA A 22 0.04 -10.92 -3.05
N ALA A 23 -1.28 -10.75 -3.20
CA ALA A 23 -1.88 -9.41 -3.35
C ALA A 23 -1.73 -8.56 -2.08
N ASN A 24 -1.85 -9.17 -0.90
CA ASN A 24 -1.61 -8.48 0.38
C ASN A 24 -0.11 -8.12 0.55
N ALA A 25 0.81 -8.94 0.01
CA ALA A 25 2.23 -8.66 0.02
C ALA A 25 2.60 -7.44 -0.85
N GLU A 26 1.95 -7.25 -2.00
CA GLU A 26 2.12 -6.07 -2.84
C GLU A 26 1.77 -4.77 -2.09
N LEU A 27 0.70 -4.77 -1.29
CA LEU A 27 0.36 -3.60 -0.47
C LEU A 27 1.43 -3.29 0.58
N ARG A 28 1.97 -4.32 1.24
CA ARG A 28 3.06 -4.16 2.22
C ARG A 28 4.32 -3.60 1.57
N GLU A 29 4.63 -4.01 0.34
CA GLU A 29 5.76 -3.46 -0.41
C GLU A 29 5.53 -1.99 -0.78
N LEU A 30 4.31 -1.65 -1.20
CA LEU A 30 3.92 -0.28 -1.49
C LEU A 30 4.02 0.62 -0.25
N ALA A 31 3.58 0.13 0.91
CA ALA A 31 3.70 0.84 2.18
C ALA A 31 5.17 1.10 2.56
N ARG A 32 6.06 0.12 2.33
CA ARG A 32 7.51 0.31 2.53
C ARG A 32 8.08 1.37 1.59
N SER A 33 7.72 1.31 0.31
CA SER A 33 8.14 2.30 -0.68
C SER A 33 7.63 3.71 -0.34
N LEU A 34 6.42 3.82 0.22
CA LEU A 34 5.87 5.08 0.69
C LEU A 34 6.61 5.60 1.93
N GLN A 35 6.96 4.72 2.87
CA GLN A 35 7.77 5.06 4.04
C GLN A 35 9.13 5.66 3.67
N GLU A 36 9.77 5.12 2.64
CA GLU A 36 11.04 5.64 2.12
C GLU A 36 10.90 7.05 1.51
N ARG A 37 9.73 7.36 0.93
CA ARG A 37 9.43 8.68 0.35
C ARG A 37 8.94 9.70 1.38
N GLU A 38 8.38 9.24 2.48
CA GLU A 38 7.84 10.05 3.58
C GLU A 38 8.61 9.79 4.88
N PRO A 39 9.91 10.16 4.97
CA PRO A 39 10.79 9.76 6.08
C PRO A 39 10.37 10.36 7.44
N THR A 40 9.49 11.36 7.46
CA THR A 40 8.98 12.02 8.67
C THR A 40 7.62 11.50 9.12
N ALA A 41 7.05 10.53 8.41
CA ALA A 41 5.76 9.92 8.74
C ALA A 41 5.90 8.41 8.90
N ALA A 42 5.20 7.83 9.87
CA ALA A 42 5.08 6.40 10.00
C ALA A 42 4.03 5.89 9.01
N VAL A 43 4.34 4.84 8.26
CA VAL A 43 3.40 4.24 7.31
C VAL A 43 2.97 2.86 7.80
N GLU A 44 1.69 2.74 8.11
CA GLU A 44 1.03 1.48 8.48
C GLU A 44 0.00 1.10 7.40
N ILE A 45 -0.44 -0.16 7.42
CA ILE A 45 -1.48 -0.65 6.50
C ILE A 45 -2.74 -1.07 7.25
N ALA A 46 -3.86 -1.09 6.55
CA ALA A 46 -5.07 -1.77 6.98
C ALA A 46 -5.88 -2.30 5.79
N TYR A 47 -6.77 -3.23 6.09
CA TYR A 47 -7.71 -3.81 5.14
C TYR A 47 -9.15 -3.58 5.60
N LEU A 48 -10.04 -3.34 4.64
CA LEU A 48 -11.48 -3.27 4.89
C LEU A 48 -12.04 -4.64 5.27
N GLU A 49 -11.60 -5.69 4.57
CA GLU A 49 -12.09 -7.05 4.72
C GLU A 49 -11.03 -8.08 4.28
N LEU A 50 -11.31 -9.36 4.48
CA LEU A 50 -10.56 -10.51 3.94
C LEU A 50 -9.11 -10.70 4.42
N ALA A 51 -8.50 -9.68 5.04
CA ALA A 51 -7.13 -9.69 5.52
C ALA A 51 -6.99 -8.87 6.80
N GLU A 52 -5.89 -9.09 7.50
CA GLU A 52 -5.49 -8.35 8.69
C GLU A 52 -4.20 -7.58 8.38
N PRO A 53 -3.99 -6.39 8.98
CA PRO A 53 -4.79 -5.81 10.06
C PRO A 53 -6.07 -5.08 9.61
N THR A 54 -7.12 -5.12 10.43
CA THR A 54 -8.31 -4.24 10.26
C THR A 54 -7.98 -2.75 10.45
N ILE A 55 -8.85 -1.85 9.97
CA ILE A 55 -8.68 -0.39 10.14
C ILE A 55 -8.43 0.04 11.60
N PRO A 56 -9.21 -0.42 12.61
CA PRO A 56 -8.91 -0.07 14.00
C PRO A 56 -7.55 -0.55 14.48
N GLN A 57 -7.09 -1.73 14.04
CA GLN A 57 -5.76 -2.24 14.39
C GLN A 57 -4.65 -1.42 13.73
N GLY A 58 -4.83 -1.03 12.46
CA GLY A 58 -3.91 -0.16 11.75
C GLY A 58 -3.80 1.22 12.38
N VAL A 59 -4.91 1.83 12.78
CA VAL A 59 -4.90 3.09 13.55
C VAL A 59 -4.19 2.91 14.89
N ALA A 60 -4.44 1.80 15.61
CA ALA A 60 -3.74 1.51 16.85
C ALA A 60 -2.21 1.37 16.64
N ALA A 61 -1.77 0.85 15.48
CA ALA A 61 -0.36 0.82 15.11
C ALA A 61 0.19 2.24 14.85
N CYS A 62 -0.53 3.07 14.07
CA CYS A 62 -0.17 4.47 13.84
C CYS A 62 0.04 5.23 15.16
N LEU A 63 -0.86 5.04 16.13
CA LEU A 63 -0.84 5.75 17.41
C LEU A 63 0.36 5.39 18.29
N LYS A 64 1.02 4.24 18.09
CA LYS A 64 2.25 3.88 18.83
C LYS A 64 3.40 4.84 18.54
N HIS A 65 3.39 5.47 17.37
CA HIS A 65 4.37 6.48 16.95
C HIS A 65 4.07 7.88 17.50
N ARG A 66 2.99 8.04 18.29
CA ARG A 66 2.53 9.31 18.90
C ARG A 66 2.42 10.47 17.89
N PRO A 67 1.79 10.27 16.72
CA PRO A 67 1.66 11.33 15.73
C PRO A 67 0.70 12.42 16.21
N ARG A 68 0.86 13.65 15.69
CA ARG A 68 -0.16 14.71 15.85
C ARG A 68 -1.30 14.58 14.84
N GLN A 69 -1.07 13.88 13.74
CA GLN A 69 -2.05 13.67 12.68
C GLN A 69 -1.96 12.23 12.13
N VAL A 70 -3.11 11.60 11.86
CA VAL A 70 -3.22 10.33 11.15
C VAL A 70 -3.99 10.53 9.86
N ARG A 71 -3.35 10.23 8.72
CA ARG A 71 -3.94 10.32 7.39
C ARG A 71 -4.43 8.95 6.94
N LEU A 72 -5.74 8.78 6.82
CA LEU A 72 -6.36 7.58 6.25
C LEU A 72 -6.29 7.72 4.73
N LEU A 73 -5.44 6.92 4.08
CA LEU A 73 -5.18 6.98 2.65
C LEU A 73 -5.80 5.76 1.93
N PRO A 74 -6.93 5.94 1.22
CA PRO A 74 -7.57 4.83 0.53
C PRO A 74 -6.82 4.46 -0.77
N TYR A 75 -6.30 3.24 -0.83
CA TYR A 75 -5.67 2.63 -2.01
C TYR A 75 -6.73 2.04 -2.96
N PHE A 76 -7.61 2.90 -3.49
CA PHE A 76 -8.72 2.50 -4.37
C PHE A 76 -8.70 3.28 -5.69
N LEU A 77 -8.70 2.55 -6.82
CA LEU A 77 -8.89 3.14 -8.16
C LEU A 77 -10.29 3.73 -8.34
N SER A 78 -11.27 3.14 -7.66
CA SER A 78 -12.63 3.66 -7.56
C SER A 78 -13.16 3.28 -6.18
N ALA A 79 -13.63 4.26 -5.42
CA ALA A 79 -14.32 4.01 -4.16
C ALA A 79 -15.82 4.21 -4.38
N GLY A 80 -16.60 3.15 -4.14
CA GLY A 80 -18.06 3.26 -4.09
C GLY A 80 -18.50 4.15 -2.93
N VAL A 81 -19.69 4.76 -3.03
CA VAL A 81 -20.23 5.68 -2.00
C VAL A 81 -20.24 5.03 -0.61
N HIS A 82 -20.53 3.73 -0.52
CA HIS A 82 -20.52 2.99 0.74
C HIS A 82 -19.13 2.95 1.38
N VAL A 83 -18.09 2.63 0.61
CA VAL A 83 -16.70 2.56 1.13
C VAL A 83 -16.25 3.92 1.65
N THR A 84 -16.51 4.99 0.90
CA THR A 84 -16.15 6.34 1.35
C THR A 84 -16.88 6.72 2.63
N ARG A 85 -18.18 6.39 2.75
CA ARG A 85 -18.96 6.64 3.95
C ARG A 85 -18.44 5.85 5.15
N ASP A 86 -18.14 4.56 4.97
CA ASP A 86 -17.64 3.71 6.05
C ASP A 86 -16.28 4.22 6.58
N LEU A 87 -15.41 4.70 5.68
CA LEU A 87 -14.14 5.33 6.07
C LEU A 87 -14.32 6.66 6.79
N GLU A 88 -15.31 7.46 6.39
CA GLU A 88 -15.68 8.68 7.09
C GLU A 88 -16.22 8.40 8.50
N ASP A 89 -17.06 7.37 8.66
CA ASP A 89 -17.59 6.94 9.95
C ASP A 89 -16.44 6.46 10.87
N HIS A 90 -15.48 5.71 10.32
CA HIS A 90 -14.24 5.35 11.03
C HIS A 90 -13.44 6.59 11.46
N ARG A 91 -13.18 7.53 10.55
CA ARG A 91 -12.45 8.77 10.85
C ARG A 91 -13.13 9.55 11.98
N ALA A 92 -14.44 9.78 11.87
CA ALA A 92 -15.20 10.52 12.87
C ALA A 92 -15.11 9.85 14.25
N ARG A 93 -15.28 8.53 14.30
CA ARG A 93 -15.14 7.76 15.53
C ARG A 93 -13.75 7.89 16.16
N PHE A 94 -12.68 7.76 15.37
CA PHE A 94 -11.32 7.90 15.90
C PHE A 94 -11.05 9.32 16.40
N GLN A 95 -11.60 10.33 15.73
CA GLN A 95 -11.49 11.73 16.14
C GLN A 95 -12.18 11.98 17.50
N GLU A 96 -13.33 11.35 17.75
CA GLU A 96 -14.03 11.40 19.04
C GLU A 96 -13.27 10.66 20.14
N GLU A 97 -12.73 9.47 19.83
CA GLU A 97 -11.96 8.66 20.78
C GLU A 97 -10.61 9.31 21.15
N ARG A 98 -10.00 10.05 20.21
CA ARG A 98 -8.68 10.68 20.35
C ARG A 98 -8.68 12.14 19.86
N PRO A 99 -9.25 13.07 20.65
CA PRO A 99 -9.30 14.50 20.28
C PRO A 99 -7.93 15.18 20.19
N ASP A 100 -6.89 14.55 20.74
CA ASP A 100 -5.51 15.02 20.72
C ASP A 100 -4.77 14.74 19.40
N VAL A 101 -5.38 13.95 18.51
CA VAL A 101 -4.83 13.56 17.21
C VAL A 101 -5.79 13.99 16.11
N ASP A 102 -5.28 14.63 15.07
CA ASP A 102 -6.06 15.03 13.90
C ASP A 102 -6.21 13.85 12.92
N PHE A 103 -7.44 13.41 12.64
CA PHE A 103 -7.71 12.34 11.69
C PHE A 103 -8.23 12.90 10.37
N VAL A 104 -7.47 12.68 9.30
CA VAL A 104 -7.78 13.20 7.96
C VAL A 104 -8.03 12.03 7.01
N LEU A 105 -9.21 11.99 6.38
CA LEU A 105 -9.45 11.09 5.25
C LEU A 105 -8.97 11.73 3.96
N CYS A 106 -8.01 11.09 3.31
CA CYS A 106 -7.51 11.52 2.00
C CYS A 106 -8.47 11.09 0.88
N PRO A 107 -8.46 11.77 -0.27
CA PRO A 107 -9.10 11.26 -1.47
C PRO A 107 -8.54 9.87 -1.84
N PRO A 108 -9.37 8.95 -2.38
CA PRO A 108 -8.86 7.73 -3.00
C PRO A 108 -8.00 8.09 -4.24
N ILE A 109 -7.25 7.11 -4.76
CA ILE A 109 -6.47 7.30 -6.00
C ILE A 109 -7.36 7.83 -7.12
N GLY A 110 -8.49 7.16 -7.37
CA GLY A 110 -9.47 7.64 -8.34
C GLY A 110 -8.87 7.88 -9.74
N LEU A 111 -9.45 8.86 -10.44
CA LEU A 111 -8.95 9.36 -11.73
C LEU A 111 -7.82 10.39 -11.53
N HIS A 112 -6.74 10.00 -10.86
CA HIS A 112 -5.57 10.85 -10.69
C HIS A 112 -4.93 11.17 -12.06
N PRO A 113 -4.39 12.39 -12.30
CA PRO A 113 -3.75 12.74 -13.58
C PRO A 113 -2.67 11.76 -14.05
N LEU A 114 -1.87 11.22 -13.11
CA LEU A 114 -0.83 10.22 -13.40
C LEU A 114 -1.37 8.82 -13.76
N MET A 115 -2.69 8.60 -13.65
CA MET A 115 -3.27 7.31 -14.01
C MET A 115 -3.12 7.02 -15.50
N LEU A 116 -3.18 8.05 -16.35
CA LEU A 116 -3.00 7.87 -17.78
C LEU A 116 -1.58 7.40 -18.11
N ASP A 117 -0.57 7.95 -17.43
CA ASP A 117 0.82 7.55 -17.61
C ASP A 117 1.04 6.08 -17.22
N ILE A 118 0.46 5.66 -16.08
CA ILE A 118 0.50 4.26 -15.64
C ILE A 118 -0.18 3.35 -16.67
N LEU A 119 -1.37 3.72 -17.17
CA LEU A 119 -2.09 2.91 -18.15
C LEU A 119 -1.32 2.80 -19.47
N GLN A 120 -0.68 3.88 -19.92
CA GLN A 120 0.17 3.87 -21.11
C GLN A 120 1.39 2.95 -20.91
N ASP A 121 2.07 3.04 -19.77
CA ASP A 121 3.19 2.14 -19.42
C ASP A 121 2.75 0.66 -19.48
N ARG A 122 1.60 0.33 -18.88
CA ARG A 122 1.05 -1.03 -18.90
C ARG A 122 0.66 -1.51 -20.30
N LEU A 123 0.18 -0.64 -21.18
CA LEU A 123 -0.10 -0.98 -22.59
C LEU A 123 1.19 -1.33 -23.35
N HIS A 124 2.28 -0.59 -23.11
CA HIS A 124 3.57 -0.85 -23.75
C HIS A 124 4.27 -2.08 -23.17
N ALA A 125 4.06 -2.40 -21.90
CA ALA A 125 4.54 -3.64 -21.29
C ALA A 125 4.00 -4.90 -22.01
N ALA A 126 2.77 -4.85 -22.53
CA ALA A 126 2.19 -5.94 -23.31
C ALA A 126 2.81 -6.09 -24.72
N GLN A 127 3.49 -5.05 -25.22
CA GLN A 127 4.08 -5.01 -26.57
C GLN A 127 5.55 -5.44 -26.59
N THR A 128 6.15 -5.69 -25.43
CA THR A 128 7.51 -6.22 -25.32
C THR A 128 7.42 -7.72 -25.03
N PRO A 129 7.65 -8.62 -26.02
CA PRO A 129 7.74 -10.04 -25.70
C PRO A 129 8.88 -10.24 -24.70
N ASN A 130 8.55 -10.91 -23.60
CA ASN A 130 9.50 -11.29 -22.56
C ASN A 130 10.49 -12.32 -23.16
N LEU A 131 11.52 -11.84 -23.86
CA LEU A 131 12.64 -12.64 -24.33
C LEU A 131 13.65 -12.83 -23.20
N SER A 132 13.27 -13.62 -22.20
CA SER A 132 14.24 -14.28 -21.33
C SER A 132 13.64 -15.49 -20.64
N GLN A 133 13.29 -16.50 -21.43
CA GLN A 133 13.57 -17.91 -21.14
C GLN A 133 13.79 -18.64 -22.47
N THR A 134 14.92 -18.36 -23.12
CA THR A 134 15.51 -19.29 -24.09
C THR A 134 16.82 -19.77 -23.49
N GLU A 135 16.75 -20.80 -22.65
CA GLU A 135 17.83 -21.78 -22.67
C GLU A 135 17.77 -22.42 -24.06
N SER A 136 18.74 -22.07 -24.91
CA SER A 136 18.84 -22.65 -26.24
C SER A 136 19.61 -23.98 -26.16
N PRO A 137 19.19 -25.00 -26.93
CA PRO A 137 19.72 -26.36 -26.90
C PRO A 137 21.00 -26.54 -27.74
N GLY A 138 21.83 -27.51 -27.34
CA GLY A 138 23.01 -28.02 -28.05
C GLY A 138 24.18 -28.19 -27.08
N ASP A 139 24.76 -29.37 -26.86
CA ASP A 139 25.31 -30.23 -27.90
C ASP A 139 25.38 -31.70 -27.44
N THR A 140 25.04 -32.59 -28.36
CA THR A 140 25.18 -34.04 -28.26
C THR A 140 26.55 -34.47 -28.73
N GLY A 141 27.26 -35.23 -27.89
CA GLY A 141 28.16 -36.28 -28.35
C GLY A 141 29.57 -36.24 -27.78
N GLN A 142 29.93 -37.25 -26.99
CA GLN A 142 30.90 -38.25 -27.42
C GLN A 142 30.98 -39.43 -26.44
N ASN A 143 30.94 -40.62 -27.04
CA ASN A 143 31.24 -41.93 -26.44
C ASN A 143 32.74 -42.05 -26.09
N GLU A 144 33.03 -43.13 -25.34
CA GLU A 144 34.33 -43.81 -25.14
C GLU A 144 35.30 -43.19 -24.12
N TYR A 145 35.54 -43.92 -23.02
CA TYR A 145 36.87 -44.43 -22.63
C TYR A 145 36.75 -45.50 -21.52
N ASP A 146 37.37 -46.66 -21.80
CA ASP A 146 37.80 -47.81 -20.95
C ASP A 146 36.84 -48.51 -19.97
#